data_AF-A0A353IQD5-F1
#
_entry.id   AF-A0A353IQD5-F1
#
_cell.length_a   1.000
_cell.length_b   1.000
_cell.length_c   1.000
_cell.angle_alpha   90.00
_cell.angle_beta   90.00
_cell.angle_gamma   90.00
#
_symmetry.space_group_name_H-M   'P 1'
#
loop_
_entity.id
_entity.type
_entity.pdbx_description
1 polymer ?
#
loop_
_entity_poly.entity_id
_entity_poly.type
_entity_poly.pdbx_seq_one_letter_code
_entity_poly.pdbx_strand_id
1 'polypeptide(L)'
;NDFDTSNAIFERIRSTYDGPLSLADDFMVWNVTKDDIRVRQAVTEERTWAPPLAAPAELPDMADRKSFSKKTGVPEDAIGYSDYIADGTWNVDDVLRPIYEQAGKMLGRDFPYPADAKKTEDE
;
A
#
# COMPACT_ATOMS: atom_id res chain seq x y z
N ASN A 1 14.72 -6.47 -20.36
CA ASN A 1 15.57 -7.14 -21.37
C ASN A 1 15.98 -6.09 -22.41
N ASP A 2 17.24 -6.01 -22.85
CA ASP A 2 17.68 -4.97 -23.79
C ASP A 2 18.11 -5.56 -25.13
N PHE A 3 17.77 -4.88 -26.23
CA PHE A 3 17.92 -5.39 -27.60
C PHE A 3 19.39 -5.69 -27.96
N ASP A 4 20.32 -4.91 -27.43
CA ASP A 4 21.76 -5.02 -27.73
C ASP A 4 22.52 -6.04 -26.86
N THR A 5 21.92 -6.54 -25.78
CA THR A 5 22.53 -7.53 -24.86
C THR A 5 21.88 -8.91 -24.91
N SER A 6 20.60 -8.99 -25.31
CA SER A 6 19.80 -10.23 -25.31
C SER A 6 20.41 -11.38 -26.13
N ASN A 7 20.94 -11.08 -27.32
CA ASN A 7 21.31 -12.10 -28.30
C ASN A 7 22.53 -12.93 -27.86
N ALA A 8 23.57 -12.27 -27.35
CA ALA A 8 24.78 -12.95 -26.90
C ALA A 8 24.48 -13.90 -25.72
N ILE A 9 23.56 -13.49 -24.83
CA ILE A 9 23.12 -14.32 -23.70
C ILE A 9 22.30 -15.52 -24.22
N PHE A 10 21.37 -15.27 -25.15
CA PHE A 10 20.54 -16.32 -25.75
C PHE A 10 21.40 -17.43 -26.38
N GLU A 11 22.36 -17.05 -27.23
CA GLU A 11 23.23 -18.01 -27.93
C GLU A 11 24.06 -18.83 -26.95
N ARG A 12 24.59 -18.19 -25.89
CA ARG A 12 25.36 -18.90 -24.87
C ARG A 12 24.52 -19.93 -24.12
N ILE A 13 23.26 -19.63 -23.80
CA ILE A 13 22.35 -20.59 -23.16
C ILE A 13 22.07 -21.76 -24.11
N ARG A 14 21.84 -21.48 -25.40
CA ARG A 14 21.58 -22.51 -26.41
C ARG A 14 22.77 -23.42 -26.70
N SER A 15 23.99 -23.04 -26.33
CA SER A 15 25.17 -23.91 -26.44
C SER A 15 25.14 -25.13 -25.49
N THR A 16 24.32 -25.07 -24.43
CA THR A 16 24.24 -26.12 -23.40
C THR A 16 22.81 -26.57 -23.08
N TYR A 17 21.78 -25.91 -23.61
CA TYR A 17 20.39 -26.19 -23.29
C TYR A 17 19.44 -26.11 -24.50
N ASP A 18 18.78 -27.23 -24.78
CA ASP A 18 17.88 -27.38 -25.93
C ASP A 18 16.39 -27.22 -25.60
N GLY A 19 16.02 -27.13 -24.33
CA GLY A 19 14.61 -27.05 -23.92
C GLY A 19 13.93 -25.71 -24.22
N PRO A 20 12.63 -25.56 -23.88
CA PRO A 20 11.92 -24.28 -24.00
C PRO A 20 12.60 -23.17 -23.19
N LEU A 21 12.76 -21.98 -23.78
CA LEU A 21 13.46 -20.85 -23.16
C LEU A 21 12.73 -19.56 -23.47
N SER A 22 12.56 -18.72 -22.45
CA SER A 22 12.12 -17.33 -22.54
C SER A 22 13.08 -16.46 -21.76
N LEU A 23 13.61 -15.39 -22.37
CA LEU A 23 14.36 -14.37 -21.65
C LEU A 23 13.37 -13.42 -20.98
N ALA A 24 13.40 -13.36 -19.64
CA ALA A 24 12.44 -12.58 -18.88
C ALA A 24 12.50 -11.09 -19.20
N ASP A 25 11.33 -10.46 -19.22
CA ASP A 25 11.17 -9.02 -19.29
C ASP A 25 10.09 -8.60 -18.28
N ASP A 26 10.03 -7.30 -17.99
CA ASP A 26 9.00 -6.78 -17.10
C ASP A 26 7.61 -7.14 -17.64
N PHE A 27 6.72 -7.54 -16.73
CA PHE A 27 5.36 -8.02 -17.04
C PHE A 27 5.26 -9.33 -17.84
N MET A 28 6.37 -10.05 -18.07
CA MET A 28 6.28 -11.41 -18.61
C MET A 28 5.60 -12.38 -17.62
N VAL A 29 4.66 -13.18 -18.12
CA VAL A 29 3.86 -14.12 -17.32
C VAL A 29 3.96 -15.53 -17.90
N TRP A 30 4.12 -16.51 -17.01
CA TRP A 30 4.02 -17.94 -17.33
C TRP A 30 2.74 -18.52 -16.75
N ASN A 31 1.87 -19.05 -17.60
CA ASN A 31 0.70 -19.82 -17.18
C ASN A 31 1.04 -21.31 -17.25
N VAL A 32 1.19 -21.92 -16.08
CA VAL A 32 1.54 -23.33 -15.93
C VAL A 32 0.28 -24.14 -15.68
N THR A 33 0.07 -25.16 -16.50
CA THR A 33 -1.01 -26.15 -16.37
C THR A 33 -0.42 -27.55 -16.39
N LYS A 34 -1.25 -28.59 -16.18
CA LYS A 34 -0.79 -29.98 -16.29
C LYS A 34 -0.28 -30.32 -17.69
N ASP A 35 -0.83 -29.66 -18.71
CA ASP A 35 -0.62 -30.03 -20.10
C ASP A 35 0.41 -29.14 -20.81
N ASP A 36 0.59 -27.90 -20.35
CA ASP A 36 1.34 -26.86 -21.08
C ASP A 36 1.84 -25.72 -20.17
N ILE A 37 2.89 -25.04 -20.63
CA ILE A 37 3.41 -23.78 -20.08
C ILE A 37 3.34 -22.71 -21.16
N ARG A 38 2.51 -21.68 -20.94
CA ARG A 38 2.33 -20.57 -21.88
C ARG A 38 3.02 -19.31 -21.41
N VAL A 39 3.83 -18.72 -22.28
CA VAL A 39 4.48 -17.42 -22.05
C VAL A 39 3.62 -16.31 -22.64
N ARG A 40 3.32 -15.27 -21.86
CA ARG A 40 2.51 -14.11 -22.26
C ARG A 40 3.12 -12.81 -21.73
N GLN A 41 2.67 -11.68 -22.26
CA GLN A 41 2.94 -10.36 -21.71
C GLN A 41 1.69 -9.86 -21.00
N ALA A 42 1.81 -9.47 -19.73
CA ALA A 42 0.73 -8.81 -19.02
C ALA A 42 0.62 -7.36 -19.48
N VAL A 43 -0.59 -6.96 -19.85
CA VAL A 43 -0.92 -5.55 -20.09
C VAL A 43 -1.54 -5.03 -18.80
N THR A 44 -0.84 -4.15 -18.11
CA THR A 44 -1.25 -3.58 -16.82
C THR A 44 -1.55 -2.09 -16.96
N GLU A 45 -2.43 -1.57 -16.11
CA GLU A 45 -2.67 -0.13 -15.98
C GLU A 45 -1.49 0.54 -15.26
N GLU A 46 -0.99 1.65 -15.81
CA GLU A 46 0.11 2.41 -15.21
C GLU A 46 -0.35 3.16 -13.96
N ARG A 47 -1.62 3.58 -13.93
CA ARG A 47 -2.25 4.31 -12.81
C ARG A 47 -3.02 3.37 -11.88
N THR A 48 -2.27 2.50 -11.21
CA THR A 48 -2.86 1.49 -10.33
C THR A 48 -3.30 2.05 -8.97
N TRP A 49 -4.29 1.39 -8.36
CA TRP A 49 -4.79 1.62 -7.00
C TRP A 49 -4.79 0.31 -6.23
N ALA A 50 -4.72 0.38 -4.89
CA ALA A 50 -4.83 -0.81 -4.06
C ALA A 50 -6.20 -1.48 -4.28
N PRO A 51 -6.26 -2.80 -4.52
CA PRO A 51 -7.54 -3.51 -4.61
C PRO A 51 -8.25 -3.51 -3.24
N PRO A 52 -9.57 -3.75 -3.21
CA PRO A 52 -10.27 -3.94 -1.96
C PRO A 52 -9.66 -5.08 -1.14
N LEU A 53 -9.76 -4.98 0.18
CA LEU A 53 -9.20 -5.99 1.09
C LEU A 53 -9.87 -7.35 0.86
N ALA A 54 -9.06 -8.41 0.87
CA ALA A 54 -9.55 -9.79 0.81
C ALA A 54 -10.16 -10.27 2.15
N ALA A 55 -9.87 -9.56 3.24
CA ALA A 55 -10.36 -9.82 4.59
C ALA A 55 -10.86 -8.52 5.25
N PRO A 56 -11.72 -8.58 6.28
CA PRO A 56 -12.12 -7.41 7.04
C PRO A 56 -10.92 -6.65 7.60
N ALA A 57 -11.03 -5.32 7.71
CA ALA A 57 -10.00 -4.52 8.34
C ALA A 57 -9.94 -4.83 9.84
N GLU A 58 -8.75 -5.17 10.33
CA GLU A 58 -8.48 -5.24 11.76
C GLU A 58 -8.17 -3.83 12.27
N LEU A 59 -8.89 -3.40 13.31
CA LEU A 59 -8.62 -2.10 13.94
C LEU A 59 -7.29 -2.19 14.71
N PRO A 60 -6.46 -1.13 14.67
CA PRO A 60 -5.31 -1.03 15.57
C PRO A 60 -5.77 -1.14 17.04
N ASP A 61 -5.09 -1.96 17.84
CA ASP A 61 -5.36 -2.06 19.28
C ASP A 61 -4.34 -1.18 20.03
N MET A 62 -4.78 -0.49 21.08
CA MET A 62 -3.87 0.19 22.00
C MET A 62 -2.87 -0.79 22.65
N ALA A 63 -3.19 -2.08 22.72
CA ALA A 63 -2.25 -3.15 23.09
C ALA A 63 -1.04 -3.25 22.13
N ASP A 64 -1.17 -2.82 20.88
CA ASP A 64 -0.07 -2.79 19.90
C ASP A 64 1.02 -1.81 20.32
N ARG A 65 0.64 -0.67 20.93
CA ARG A 65 1.60 0.32 21.45
C ARG A 65 2.47 -0.28 22.56
N LYS A 66 1.86 -1.03 23.48
CA LYS A 66 2.57 -1.75 24.56
C LYS A 66 3.49 -2.83 24.00
N SER A 67 2.99 -3.60 23.05
CA SER A 67 3.74 -4.68 22.39
C SER A 67 4.95 -4.13 21.63
N PHE A 68 4.77 -3.01 20.92
CA PHE A 68 5.84 -2.32 20.20
C PHE A 68 6.88 -1.71 21.15
N SER A 69 6.43 -1.04 22.22
CA SER A 69 7.30 -0.49 23.27
C SER A 69 8.20 -1.59 23.86
N LYS A 70 7.61 -2.72 24.25
CA LYS A 70 8.36 -3.87 24.79
C LYS A 70 9.37 -4.44 23.80
N LYS A 71 9.04 -4.49 22.51
CA LYS A 71 9.90 -5.03 21.47
C LYS A 71 11.09 -4.12 21.12
N THR A 72 10.86 -2.81 21.14
CA THR A 72 11.84 -1.81 20.65
C THR A 72 12.58 -1.08 21.77
N GLY A 73 12.09 -1.14 23.00
CA GLY A 73 12.62 -0.39 24.14
C GLY A 73 12.25 1.10 24.12
N VAL A 74 11.39 1.53 23.20
CA VAL A 74 10.89 2.92 23.14
C VAL A 74 9.81 3.10 24.22
N PRO A 75 9.93 4.10 25.11
CA PRO A 75 8.90 4.40 26.11
C PRO A 75 7.52 4.60 25.48
N GLU A 76 6.46 4.10 26.11
CA GLU A 76 5.10 4.16 25.53
C GLU A 76 4.66 5.60 25.22
N ASP A 77 4.92 6.54 26.12
CA ASP A 77 4.66 7.98 25.98
C ASP A 77 5.45 8.62 24.84
N ALA A 78 6.65 8.11 24.54
CA ALA A 78 7.46 8.53 23.41
C ALA A 78 6.97 7.95 22.05
N ILE A 79 6.02 7.01 22.05
CA ILE A 79 5.40 6.49 20.81
C ILE A 79 4.33 7.47 20.34
N GLY A 80 4.71 8.43 19.49
CA GLY A 80 3.80 9.41 18.93
C GLY A 80 4.53 10.69 18.52
N TYR A 81 3.75 11.75 18.27
CA TYR A 81 4.32 13.09 18.12
C TYR A 81 4.63 13.66 19.50
N SER A 82 5.76 14.36 19.63
CA SER A 82 6.05 15.18 20.81
C SER A 82 5.17 16.44 20.84
N ASP A 83 5.02 17.03 22.01
CA ASP A 83 4.27 18.29 22.20
C ASP A 83 4.74 19.38 21.24
N TYR A 84 6.07 19.49 21.05
CA TYR A 84 6.66 20.44 20.10
C TYR A 84 6.14 20.27 18.65
N ILE A 85 5.95 19.03 18.19
CA ILE A 85 5.44 18.75 16.84
C ILE A 85 3.92 18.96 16.78
N ALA A 86 3.19 18.57 17.83
CA ALA A 86 1.74 18.73 17.90
C ALA A 86 1.31 20.21 17.95
N ASP A 87 2.01 21.03 18.75
CA ASP A 87 1.74 22.46 18.92
C ASP A 87 2.12 23.29 17.69
N GLY A 88 3.02 22.77 16.84
CA GLY A 88 3.44 23.42 15.60
C GLY A 88 2.45 23.28 14.44
N THR A 89 1.30 22.64 14.65
CA THR A 89 0.31 22.42 13.59
C THR A 89 -0.44 23.72 13.24
N TRP A 90 -0.56 24.00 11.95
CA TRP A 90 -1.33 25.15 11.47
C TRP A 90 -2.83 24.85 11.54
N ASN A 91 -3.61 25.75 12.14
CA ASN A 91 -5.07 25.63 12.18
C ASN A 91 -5.70 25.98 10.82
N VAL A 92 -6.34 24.98 10.19
CA VAL A 92 -7.04 25.09 8.90
C VAL A 92 -8.52 24.71 9.01
N ASP A 93 -9.11 24.81 10.21
CA ASP A 93 -10.50 24.42 10.47
C ASP A 93 -11.50 25.17 9.59
N ASP A 94 -11.23 26.44 9.28
CA ASP A 94 -12.03 27.28 8.41
C ASP A 94 -12.13 26.77 6.97
N VAL A 95 -11.10 26.06 6.50
CA VAL A 95 -11.07 25.43 5.17
C VAL A 95 -11.64 24.00 5.22
N LEU A 96 -11.30 23.21 6.24
CA LEU A 96 -11.66 21.80 6.28
C LEU A 96 -13.12 21.55 6.70
N ARG A 97 -13.65 22.29 7.67
CA ARG A 97 -15.02 22.06 8.17
C ARG A 97 -16.09 22.18 7.07
N PRO A 98 -16.06 23.21 6.18
CA PRO A 98 -16.98 23.28 5.05
C PRO A 98 -16.89 22.09 4.09
N ILE A 99 -15.70 21.51 3.90
CA ILE A 99 -15.49 20.35 3.03
C ILE A 99 -16.17 19.11 3.63
N TYR A 100 -16.06 18.90 4.95
CA TYR A 100 -16.75 17.81 5.64
C TYR A 100 -18.28 17.94 5.54
N GLU A 101 -18.81 19.14 5.77
CA GLU A 101 -20.24 19.41 5.61
C GLU A 101 -20.73 19.18 4.17
N GLN A 102 -19.96 19.64 3.19
CA GLN A 102 -20.28 19.46 1.77
C GLN A 102 -20.26 17.98 1.39
N ALA A 103 -19.23 17.24 1.80
CA ALA A 103 -19.12 15.81 1.57
C ALA A 103 -20.32 15.07 2.19
N GLY A 104 -20.73 15.45 3.40
CA GLY A 104 -21.86 14.82 4.07
C GLY A 104 -23.20 15.07 3.36
N LYS A 105 -23.44 16.31 2.93
CA LYS A 105 -24.61 16.66 2.11
C LYS A 105 -24.64 15.90 0.79
N MET A 106 -23.49 15.79 0.10
CA MET A 106 -23.39 15.14 -1.21
C MET A 106 -23.57 13.62 -1.12
N LEU A 107 -23.06 12.99 -0.07
CA LEU A 107 -23.11 11.54 0.13
C LEU A 107 -24.31 11.10 0.99
N GLY A 108 -25.12 12.04 1.48
CA GLY A 108 -26.29 11.76 2.31
C GLY A 108 -25.95 11.09 3.64
N ARG A 109 -24.74 11.28 4.17
CA ARG A 109 -24.28 10.72 5.45
C ARG A 109 -23.50 11.76 6.23
N ASP A 110 -23.59 11.74 7.55
CA ASP A 110 -22.81 12.64 8.37
C ASP A 110 -21.34 12.18 8.47
N PHE A 111 -20.43 13.14 8.45
CA PHE A 111 -19.00 12.90 8.65
C PHE A 111 -18.54 13.75 9.84
N PRO A 112 -18.32 13.16 11.02
CA PRO A 112 -17.88 13.92 12.17
C PRO A 112 -16.50 14.51 11.91
N TYR A 113 -16.33 15.79 12.23
CA TYR A 113 -15.03 16.43 12.12
C TYR A 113 -14.08 15.87 13.21
N PRO A 114 -12.84 15.48 12.88
CA PRO A 114 -11.96 14.76 13.83
C PRO A 114 -11.69 15.48 15.15
N ALA A 115 -11.68 16.82 15.17
CA ALA A 115 -11.49 17.59 16.41
C ALA A 115 -12.69 17.46 17.37
N ASP A 116 -13.88 17.18 16.84
CA ASP A 116 -15.12 17.07 17.61
C ASP A 116 -15.34 15.61 18.09
N ALA A 117 -14.77 14.63 17.37
CA ALA A 117 -14.83 13.20 17.70
C ALA A 117 -14.02 12.81 18.95
N LYS A 118 -12.99 13.57 19.33
CA LYS A 118 -12.19 13.32 20.54
C LYS A 118 -12.96 13.52 21.85
N LYS A 119 -14.16 14.09 21.84
CA LYS A 119 -14.93 14.40 23.06
C LYS A 119 -15.78 13.25 23.60
N THR A 120 -15.93 12.14 22.87
CA THR A 120 -16.83 11.04 23.24
C THR A 120 -16.13 9.81 23.84
N GLU A 121 -14.81 9.77 23.93
CA GLU A 121 -14.07 8.62 24.49
C GLU A 121 -13.61 8.82 25.95
N ASP A 122 -13.87 9.99 26.54
CA ASP A 122 -13.53 10.34 27.94
C ASP A 122 -14.76 10.38 28.89
N GLU A 123 -15.91 9.82 28.49
CA GLU A 123 -17.07 9.51 29.37
C GLU A 123 -17.26 7.99 29.54
#